data_AF-A0A2N5YVM6-F1
#
_entry.id   AF-A0A2N5YVM6-F1
#
_cell.length_a   1.000
_cell.length_b   1.000
_cell.length_c   1.000
_cell.angle_alpha   90.00
_cell.angle_beta   90.00
_cell.angle_gamma   90.00
#
_symmetry.space_group_name_H-M   'P 1'
#
loop_
_entity.id
_entity.type
_entity.pdbx_description
1 polymer ?
#
loop_
_entity_poly.entity_id
_entity_poly.type
_entity_poly.pdbx_seq_one_letter_code
_entity_poly.pdbx_strand_id
1 'polypeptide(L)'
;MATFKELGDKLEPRLKGMSNFKIGKTGQEIRDRYNQGYSDQYDFYEEIGYSKIAKTIDYFEEYLISRFINFKNCDNDQIGGGEMEYSEKYIVYLMYNK
;
A
#
# COMPACT_ATOMS: atom_id res chain seq x y z
N MET A 1 9.65 7.73 -16.16
CA MET A 1 9.10 6.66 -15.30
C MET A 1 9.65 6.92 -13.90
N ALA A 2 8.80 7.18 -12.92
CA ALA A 2 9.29 7.42 -11.56
C ALA A 2 9.85 6.11 -10.98
N THR A 3 10.98 6.19 -10.31
CA THR A 3 11.58 5.06 -9.59
C THR A 3 10.83 4.80 -8.29
N PHE A 4 10.98 3.58 -7.74
CA PHE A 4 10.43 3.26 -6.42
C PHE A 4 10.92 4.24 -5.34
N LYS A 5 12.18 4.66 -5.43
CA LYS A 5 12.77 5.65 -4.52
C LYS A 5 12.07 7.00 -4.59
N GLU A 6 11.85 7.53 -5.78
CA GLU A 6 11.17 8.83 -5.95
C GLU A 6 9.72 8.79 -5.45
N LEU A 7 9.03 7.65 -5.62
CA LEU A 7 7.68 7.46 -5.09
C LEU A 7 7.70 7.40 -3.56
N GLY A 8 8.63 6.65 -2.97
CA GLY A 8 8.83 6.62 -1.52
C GLY A 8 9.18 7.98 -0.94
N ASP A 9 10.08 8.73 -1.58
CA ASP A 9 10.50 10.08 -1.16
C ASP A 9 9.30 11.05 -1.12
N LYS A 10 8.35 10.92 -2.05
CA LYS A 10 7.11 11.71 -2.08
C LYS A 10 6.08 11.29 -1.03
N LEU A 11 6.03 10.00 -0.72
CA LEU A 11 5.04 9.45 0.22
C LEU A 11 5.43 9.74 1.67
N GLU A 12 6.73 9.69 1.99
CA GLU A 12 7.26 9.77 3.35
C GLU A 12 6.74 10.96 4.19
N PRO A 13 6.73 12.22 3.70
CA PRO A 13 6.23 13.34 4.49
C PRO A 13 4.74 13.22 4.83
N ARG A 14 3.95 12.60 3.93
CA ARG A 14 2.52 12.38 4.14
C ARG A 14 2.29 11.32 5.21
N LEU A 15 3.02 10.21 5.17
CA LEU A 15 2.92 9.12 6.15
C LEU A 15 3.27 9.58 7.57
N LYS A 16 4.25 10.48 7.73
CA LYS A 16 4.60 11.04 9.04
C LYS A 16 3.49 11.90 9.66
N GLY A 17 2.59 12.44 8.83
CA GLY A 17 1.46 13.28 9.26
C GLY A 17 0.16 12.51 9.51
N MET A 18 0.14 11.19 9.29
CA MET A 18 -1.04 10.35 9.50
C MET A 18 -1.07 9.79 10.93
N SER A 19 -2.26 9.58 11.48
CA SER A 19 -2.42 8.94 12.80
C SER A 19 -2.00 7.47 12.78
N ASN A 20 -2.42 6.73 11.76
CA ASN A 20 -1.96 5.37 11.43
C ASN A 20 -2.16 5.08 9.94
N PHE A 21 -1.38 4.16 9.40
CA PHE A 21 -1.46 3.76 8.01
C PHE A 21 -1.02 2.31 7.78
N LYS A 22 -1.51 1.73 6.68
CA LYS A 22 -1.13 0.41 6.19
C LYS A 22 -0.94 0.44 4.68
N ILE A 23 0.17 -0.12 4.22
CA ILE A 23 0.45 -0.33 2.80
C ILE A 23 0.07 -1.76 2.46
N GLY A 24 -0.53 -1.97 1.30
CA GLY A 24 -0.83 -3.31 0.81
C GLY A 24 -0.93 -3.35 -0.70
N LYS A 25 -1.24 -4.54 -1.20
CA LYS A 25 -1.40 -4.81 -2.62
C LYS A 25 -2.65 -5.64 -2.88
N THR A 26 -3.22 -5.49 -4.07
CA THR A 26 -4.37 -6.29 -4.50
C THR A 26 -4.48 -6.36 -6.01
N GLY A 27 -5.09 -7.42 -6.52
CA GLY A 27 -5.61 -7.51 -7.89
C GLY A 27 -7.09 -7.09 -7.99
N GLN A 28 -7.79 -6.98 -6.86
CA GLN A 28 -9.20 -6.58 -6.78
C GLN A 28 -9.35 -5.06 -6.85
N GLU A 29 -10.58 -4.57 -7.04
CA GLU A 29 -10.86 -3.15 -6.85
C GLU A 29 -10.56 -2.73 -5.40
N ILE A 30 -9.84 -1.61 -5.24
CA ILE A 30 -9.45 -1.09 -3.92
C ILE A 30 -10.66 -0.83 -3.02
N ARG A 31 -11.79 -0.41 -3.60
CA ARG A 31 -13.03 -0.13 -2.88
C ARG A 31 -13.60 -1.40 -2.25
N ASP A 32 -13.64 -2.49 -3.01
CA ASP A 32 -14.13 -3.77 -2.52
C ASP A 32 -13.20 -4.32 -1.44
N ARG A 33 -11.89 -4.24 -1.68
CA ARG A 33 -10.88 -4.62 -0.69
C ARG A 33 -11.01 -3.83 0.61
N TYR A 34 -11.28 -2.53 0.52
CA TYR A 34 -11.49 -1.66 1.67
C TYR A 34 -12.75 -2.05 2.45
N ASN A 35 -13.89 -2.19 1.77
CA ASN A 35 -15.18 -2.54 2.40
C ASN A 35 -15.18 -3.94 3.03
N GLN A 36 -14.38 -4.87 2.53
CA GLN A 36 -14.35 -6.25 3.02
C GLN A 36 -13.57 -6.43 4.32
N GLY A 37 -12.67 -5.51 4.68
CA GLY A 37 -11.81 -5.76 5.84
C GLY A 37 -11.06 -4.57 6.43
N TYR A 38 -11.20 -3.36 5.87
CA TYR A 38 -10.45 -2.19 6.34
C TYR A 38 -11.35 -1.01 6.74
N SER A 39 -12.61 -0.98 6.30
CA SER A 39 -13.53 0.14 6.55
C SER A 39 -13.81 0.43 8.03
N ASP A 40 -13.64 -0.56 8.90
CA ASP A 40 -13.84 -0.39 10.34
C ASP A 40 -12.59 0.15 11.07
N GLN A 41 -11.43 0.12 10.41
CA GLN A 41 -10.12 0.46 11.00
C GLN A 41 -9.50 1.71 10.39
N TYR A 42 -9.79 1.97 9.12
CA TYR A 42 -9.27 3.10 8.36
C TYR A 42 -10.42 3.92 7.79
N ASP A 43 -10.26 5.24 7.79
CA ASP A 43 -11.22 6.21 7.27
C ASP A 43 -11.05 6.44 5.77
N PHE A 44 -9.81 6.25 5.28
CA PHE A 44 -9.41 6.58 3.92
C PHE A 44 -8.58 5.48 3.27
N TYR A 45 -8.66 5.44 1.95
CA TYR A 45 -7.81 4.62 1.10
C TYR A 45 -7.33 5.42 -0.13
N GLU A 46 -6.16 5.07 -0.67
CA GLU A 46 -5.67 5.60 -1.93
C GLU A 46 -4.86 4.57 -2.73
N GLU A 47 -4.92 4.67 -4.06
CA GLU A 47 -4.03 3.94 -4.97
C GLU A 47 -2.71 4.73 -5.08
N ILE A 48 -1.59 4.09 -4.74
CA ILE A 48 -0.25 4.72 -4.79
C ILE A 48 0.56 4.27 -6.01
N GLY A 49 0.17 3.17 -6.65
CA GLY A 49 0.76 2.72 -7.91
C GLY A 49 0.04 1.51 -8.50
N TYR A 50 0.29 1.25 -9.79
CA TYR A 50 -0.30 0.12 -10.49
C TYR A 50 0.64 -0.47 -11.55
N SER A 51 0.39 -1.73 -11.91
CA SER A 51 1.06 -2.43 -12.99
C SER A 51 0.17 -3.57 -13.50
N LYS A 52 0.37 -3.98 -14.76
CA LYS A 52 -0.20 -5.22 -15.29
C LYS A 52 0.58 -6.46 -14.85
N ILE A 53 1.75 -6.26 -14.25
CA ILE A 53 2.66 -7.32 -13.81
C ILE A 53 2.59 -7.40 -12.28
N ALA A 54 1.99 -8.48 -11.77
CA ALA A 54 1.89 -8.77 -10.33
C ALA A 54 3.23 -8.61 -9.61
N LYS A 55 4.29 -9.22 -10.17
CA LYS A 55 5.64 -9.18 -9.62
C LYS A 55 6.22 -7.77 -9.45
N THR A 56 5.84 -6.82 -10.31
CA THR A 56 6.25 -5.41 -10.16
C THR A 56 5.58 -4.78 -8.94
N ILE A 57 4.32 -5.12 -8.69
CA ILE A 57 3.55 -4.65 -7.53
C ILE A 57 4.07 -5.29 -6.25
N ASP A 58 4.42 -6.58 -6.28
CA ASP A 58 5.09 -7.24 -5.15
C ASP A 58 6.36 -6.51 -4.74
N TYR A 59 7.27 -6.28 -5.69
CA TYR A 59 8.53 -5.58 -5.38
C TYR A 59 8.32 -4.13 -4.95
N PHE A 60 7.30 -3.45 -5.47
CA PHE A 60 7.03 -2.08 -5.07
C PHE A 60 6.45 -2.00 -3.65
N GLU A 61 5.52 -2.90 -3.31
CA GLU A 61 4.95 -3.01 -1.97
C GLU A 61 6.02 -3.41 -0.93
N GLU A 62 6.82 -4.44 -1.22
CA GLU A 62 7.95 -4.84 -0.37
C GLU A 62 8.92 -3.68 -0.12
N TYR A 63 9.24 -2.92 -1.17
CA TYR A 63 10.10 -1.74 -1.05
C TYR A 63 9.52 -0.69 -0.09
N LEU A 64 8.24 -0.36 -0.23
CA LEU A 64 7.60 0.67 0.59
C LEU A 64 7.44 0.23 2.04
N ILE A 65 7.01 -1.00 2.28
CA ILE A 65 6.89 -1.53 3.64
C ILE A 65 8.28 -1.60 4.28
N SER A 66 9.28 -2.16 3.60
CA SER A 66 10.64 -2.22 4.15
C SER A 66 11.18 -0.85 4.53
N ARG A 67 10.80 0.20 3.81
CA ARG A 67 11.21 1.58 4.08
C ARG A 67 10.49 2.19 5.28
N PHE A 68 9.20 1.89 5.47
CA PHE A 68 8.33 2.58 6.43
C PHE A 68 7.86 1.75 7.63
N ILE A 69 8.15 0.44 7.66
CA ILE A 69 7.70 -0.47 8.73
C ILE A 69 8.14 -0.05 10.13
N ASN A 70 9.26 0.67 10.25
CA ASN A 70 9.76 1.17 11.52
C ASN A 70 9.07 2.47 11.99
N PHE A 71 8.11 2.99 11.23
CA PHE A 71 7.34 4.15 11.66
C PHE A 71 6.36 3.73 12.75
N LYS A 72 6.29 4.51 13.83
CA LYS A 72 5.41 4.23 14.99
C LYS A 72 3.92 4.11 14.65
N ASN A 73 3.52 4.62 13.49
CA ASN A 73 2.16 4.68 12.99
C ASN A 73 1.94 3.76 11.77
N CYS A 74 2.86 2.83 11.50
CA CYS A 74 2.73 1.82 10.47
C CYS A 74 2.13 0.53 11.03
N ASP A 75 1.01 0.10 10.49
CA ASP A 75 0.27 -1.11 10.91
C ASP A 75 0.63 -2.33 10.05
N ASN A 76 1.80 -2.33 9.40
CA ASN A 76 2.29 -3.48 8.66
C ASN A 76 3.10 -4.39 9.59
N ASP A 77 2.60 -5.61 9.83
CA ASP A 77 3.28 -6.58 10.71
C ASP A 77 4.44 -7.32 10.03
N GLN A 78 4.48 -7.33 8.70
CA GLN A 78 5.49 -8.03 7.90
C GLN A 78 5.75 -7.32 6.57
N ILE A 79 6.93 -7.56 6.01
CA ILE A 79 7.31 -7.12 4.66
C ILE A 79 6.84 -8.17 3.66
N GLY A 80 5.99 -7.75 2.72
CA GLY A 80 5.47 -8.62 1.68
C GLY A 80 4.52 -9.70 2.18
N GLY A 81 4.20 -10.63 1.27
CA GLY A 81 3.21 -11.68 1.49
C GLY A 81 1.83 -11.36 0.91
N GLY A 82 0.89 -12.31 1.09
CA GLY A 82 -0.43 -12.26 0.49
C GLY A 82 -0.41 -12.62 -1.00
N GLU A 83 -1.24 -13.58 -1.41
CA GLU A 83 -1.46 -13.87 -2.82
C GLU A 83 -2.43 -12.84 -3.42
N MET A 84 -2.11 -12.36 -4.62
CA MET A 84 -3.03 -11.52 -5.38
C MET A 84 -3.84 -12.39 -6.34
N GLU A 85 -5.15 -12.20 -6.34
CA GLU A 85 -6.02 -12.77 -7.37
C GLU A 85 -5.61 -12.26 -8.76
N TYR A 86 -5.83 -13.10 -9.78
CA TYR A 86 -5.54 -12.72 -11.16
C TYR A 86 -6.33 -11.47 -11.55
N SER A 87 -5.61 -10.49 -12.09
CA SER A 87 -6.18 -9.23 -12.55
C SER A 87 -5.42 -8.68 -13.75
N GLU A 88 -6.10 -7.88 -14.56
CA GLU A 88 -5.47 -7.08 -15.60
C GLU A 88 -4.74 -5.86 -15.04
N LYS A 89 -5.03 -5.48 -13.79
CA LYS A 89 -4.44 -4.35 -13.08
C LYS A 89 -4.21 -4.72 -11.61
N TYR A 90 -2.94 -4.87 -11.25
CA TYR A 90 -2.51 -4.99 -9.87
C TYR A 90 -2.16 -3.60 -9.34
N ILE A 91 -2.48 -3.35 -8.07
CA ILE A 91 -2.24 -2.06 -7.44
C ILE A 91 -1.50 -2.23 -6.11
N VAL A 92 -0.70 -1.22 -5.77
CA VAL A 92 -0.30 -0.96 -4.39
C VAL A 92 -1.21 0.14 -3.86
N TYR A 93 -1.72 -0.05 -2.66
CA TYR A 93 -2.62 0.88 -1.98
C TYR A 93 -2.08 1.32 -0.62
N LEU A 94 -2.64 2.41 -0.13
CA LEU A 94 -2.45 2.94 1.22
C LEU A 94 -3.81 3.09 1.89
N MET A 95 -3.98 2.48 3.06
CA MET A 95 -5.09 2.72 3.99
C MET A 95 -4.58 3.63 5.11
N TYR A 96 -5.35 4.63 5.54
CA TYR A 96 -4.86 5.57 6.55
C TYR A 96 -5.98 6.31 7.30
N ASN A 97 -5.64 6.79 8.50
CA ASN A 97 -6.40 7.79 9.25
C ASN A 97 -5.61 9.10 9.34
N LYS A 98 -6.33 10.22 9.39
CA LYS A 98 -5.73 11.56 9.54
C LYS A 98 -5.53 11.88 11.01
#